data_AF-E1GUZ0-F1
#
_entry.id   AF-E1GUZ0-F1
#
_cell.length_a   1.000
_cell.length_b   1.000
_cell.length_c   1.000
_cell.angle_alpha   90.00
_cell.angle_beta   90.00
_cell.angle_gamma   90.00
#
_symmetry.space_group_name_H-M   'P 1'
#
loop_
_entity.id
_entity.type
_entity.pdbx_description
1 polymer ?
#
loop_
_entity_poly.entity_id
_entity_poly.type
_entity_poly.pdbx_seq_one_letter_code
_entity_poly.pdbx_strand_id
1 'polypeptide(L)'
;DGYILVEFNALQLNSSGIVEAFREADNYVIDLEYARDMFLFSFYTRGMSFIDMAYLKKLDLKNGTITYRRRKTGQQLTIKWEKCMEDIIAKYGTNTATHYLLPIITNPYSDERTQYRNAICRINVVLKEVAKLAGLHIPLTMHVARHCWASVAKSKNIPLSVISEGMGHDSEETTHIYLASLDTSLVDKANNLILKDF
;
A
#
# COMPACT_ATOMS: atom_id res chain seq x y z
N ASP A 1 14.33 8.47 17.30
CA ASP A 1 14.73 7.04 17.20
C ASP A 1 13.77 6.25 16.32
N GLY A 2 14.25 5.79 15.16
CA GLY A 2 13.52 4.89 14.25
C GLY A 2 13.33 5.36 12.79
N TYR A 3 13.91 6.49 12.36
CA TYR A 3 13.63 7.11 11.05
C TYR A 3 14.77 7.09 10.03
N ILE A 4 15.77 6.25 10.24
CA ILE A 4 16.90 6.06 9.31
C ILE A 4 16.87 4.58 8.96
N LEU A 5 16.98 4.23 7.67
CA LEU A 5 16.72 2.92 7.02
C LEU A 5 15.38 2.81 6.27
N VAL A 6 15.11 3.76 5.36
CA VAL A 6 14.36 3.46 4.13
C VAL A 6 15.19 3.97 2.96
N GLU A 7 16.38 3.39 2.81
CA GLU A 7 17.28 3.70 1.71
C GLU A 7 17.33 2.49 0.75
N PHE A 8 17.06 2.79 -0.52
CA PHE A 8 17.34 2.02 -1.73
C PHE A 8 16.40 0.89 -2.20
N ASN A 9 15.88 1.07 -3.42
CA ASN A 9 15.17 0.12 -4.30
C ASN A 9 13.66 -0.12 -4.13
N ALA A 10 12.88 0.94 -3.88
CA ALA A 10 11.47 0.94 -4.32
C ALA A 10 11.33 0.90 -5.87
N LEU A 11 12.40 1.20 -6.62
CA LEU A 11 12.42 1.24 -8.09
C LEU A 11 12.71 -0.11 -8.78
N GLN A 12 13.08 -1.17 -8.04
CA GLN A 12 13.07 -2.54 -8.57
C GLN A 12 11.67 -3.17 -8.50
N LEU A 13 10.78 -2.63 -7.67
CA LEU A 13 9.40 -3.06 -7.53
C LEU A 13 8.48 -2.15 -8.36
N ASN A 14 8.65 -2.19 -9.69
CA ASN A 14 7.55 -1.75 -10.55
C ASN A 14 6.31 -2.64 -10.27
N SER A 15 5.12 -2.24 -10.74
CA SER A 15 3.90 -3.04 -10.54
C SER A 15 4.06 -4.50 -10.98
N SER A 16 4.93 -4.77 -11.95
CA SER A 16 5.26 -6.12 -12.43
C SER A 16 6.09 -6.92 -11.43
N GLY A 17 7.12 -6.34 -10.82
CA GLY A 17 8.00 -7.02 -9.86
C GLY A 17 7.31 -7.40 -8.55
N ILE A 18 6.34 -6.60 -8.08
CA ILE A 18 5.51 -6.96 -6.92
C ILE A 18 4.60 -8.15 -7.28
N VAL A 19 3.95 -8.09 -8.45
CA VAL A 19 3.07 -9.16 -8.92
C VAL A 19 3.86 -10.46 -9.13
N GLU A 20 5.08 -10.36 -9.64
CA GLU A 20 6.01 -11.50 -9.82
C GLU A 20 6.46 -12.08 -8.47
N ALA A 21 6.84 -11.23 -7.50
CA ALA A 21 7.17 -11.67 -6.14
C ALA A 21 6.01 -12.44 -5.46
N PHE A 22 4.78 -11.96 -5.62
CA PHE A 22 3.60 -12.68 -5.13
C PHE A 22 3.31 -13.97 -5.90
N ARG A 23 3.64 -14.06 -7.20
CA ARG A 23 3.48 -15.29 -7.98
C ARG A 23 4.49 -16.36 -7.57
N GLU A 24 5.74 -15.98 -7.34
CA GLU A 24 6.79 -16.91 -6.90
C GLU A 24 6.48 -17.49 -5.51
N ALA A 25 5.90 -16.67 -4.61
CA ALA A 25 5.56 -17.07 -3.26
C ALA A 25 4.31 -17.97 -3.14
N ASP A 26 3.46 -18.03 -4.17
CA ASP A 26 2.12 -18.68 -4.14
C ASP A 26 2.16 -20.15 -3.75
N ASN A 27 3.26 -20.85 -4.06
CA ASN A 27 3.44 -22.26 -3.73
C ASN A 27 4.05 -22.51 -2.34
N TYR A 28 4.51 -21.48 -1.63
CA TYR A 28 5.37 -21.63 -0.46
C TYR A 28 4.84 -20.96 0.81
N VAL A 29 3.90 -20.01 0.69
CA VAL A 29 3.51 -19.14 1.81
C VAL A 29 2.03 -19.33 2.15
N ILE A 30 1.76 -19.73 3.40
CA ILE A 30 0.40 -19.84 3.94
C ILE A 30 -0.18 -18.43 4.12
N ASP A 31 -1.48 -18.27 3.89
CA ASP A 31 -2.19 -16.97 3.94
C ASP A 31 -1.67 -15.90 2.96
N LEU A 32 -0.94 -16.30 1.92
CA LEU A 32 -0.38 -15.39 0.92
C LEU A 32 -1.46 -14.57 0.21
N GLU A 33 -2.55 -15.22 -0.21
CA GLU A 33 -3.62 -14.55 -0.93
C GLU A 33 -4.20 -13.37 -0.12
N TYR A 34 -4.44 -13.57 1.18
CA TYR A 34 -4.94 -12.52 2.04
C TYR A 34 -3.96 -11.34 2.18
N ALA A 35 -2.68 -11.64 2.40
CA ALA A 35 -1.66 -10.59 2.48
C ALA A 35 -1.49 -9.82 1.17
N ARG A 36 -1.49 -10.55 0.03
CA ARG A 36 -1.44 -9.99 -1.32
C ARG A 36 -2.62 -9.06 -1.58
N ASP A 37 -3.82 -9.54 -1.32
CA ASP A 37 -5.03 -8.80 -1.61
C ASP A 37 -5.14 -7.54 -0.73
N MET A 38 -4.73 -7.59 0.55
CA MET A 38 -4.65 -6.39 1.38
C MET A 38 -3.59 -5.40 0.86
N PHE A 39 -2.41 -5.89 0.46
CA PHE A 39 -1.37 -5.06 -0.12
C PHE A 39 -1.83 -4.37 -1.40
N LEU A 40 -2.44 -5.13 -2.32
CA LEU A 40 -2.97 -4.61 -3.58
C LEU A 40 -4.15 -3.65 -3.36
N PHE A 41 -5.04 -3.95 -2.42
CA PHE A 41 -6.13 -3.03 -2.06
C PHE A 41 -5.57 -1.68 -1.59
N SER A 42 -4.55 -1.68 -0.71
CA SER A 42 -3.85 -0.46 -0.30
C SER A 42 -3.28 0.27 -1.52
N PHE A 43 -2.56 -0.42 -2.41
CA PHE A 43 -1.99 0.16 -3.62
C PHE A 43 -3.05 0.78 -4.55
N TYR A 44 -4.13 0.05 -4.85
CA TYR A 44 -5.21 0.54 -5.72
C TYR A 44 -5.93 1.74 -5.12
N THR A 45 -6.04 1.79 -3.79
CA THR A 45 -6.64 2.92 -3.06
C THR A 45 -5.64 4.02 -2.72
N ARG A 46 -4.73 4.33 -3.66
CA ARG A 46 -3.72 5.40 -3.55
C ARG A 46 -2.82 5.26 -2.33
N GLY A 47 -2.52 4.02 -1.97
CA GLY A 47 -1.73 3.69 -0.79
C GLY A 47 -2.49 3.85 0.53
N MET A 48 -3.81 3.63 0.60
CA MET A 48 -4.59 3.74 1.85
C MET A 48 -3.87 3.03 3.01
N SER A 49 -3.81 3.67 4.19
CA SER A 49 -3.08 3.07 5.31
C SER A 49 -3.84 1.86 5.85
N PHE A 50 -3.13 0.87 6.40
CA PHE A 50 -3.79 -0.34 6.89
C PHE A 50 -4.79 -0.05 8.02
N ILE A 51 -4.56 0.98 8.83
CA ILE A 51 -5.55 1.41 9.83
C ILE A 51 -6.79 2.03 9.18
N ASP A 52 -6.64 2.83 8.12
CA ASP A 52 -7.81 3.35 7.40
C ASP A 52 -8.59 2.20 6.73
N MET A 53 -7.89 1.23 6.14
CA MET A 53 -8.48 0.01 5.57
C MET A 53 -9.25 -0.80 6.62
N ALA A 54 -8.65 -1.06 7.78
CA ALA A 54 -9.25 -1.85 8.84
C ALA A 54 -10.59 -1.28 9.32
N TYR A 55 -10.72 0.04 9.30
CA TYR A 55 -11.88 0.76 9.77
C TYR A 55 -12.75 1.34 8.66
N LEU A 56 -12.47 1.01 7.40
CA LEU A 56 -13.26 1.41 6.26
C LEU A 56 -14.62 0.71 6.32
N LYS A 57 -15.71 1.46 6.24
CA LYS A 57 -17.07 0.94 6.42
C LYS A 57 -17.74 0.68 5.07
N LYS A 58 -18.68 -0.25 5.05
CA LYS A 58 -19.50 -0.53 3.84
C LYS A 58 -20.23 0.72 3.35
N LEU A 59 -20.69 1.57 4.28
CA LEU A 59 -21.38 2.82 3.96
C LEU A 59 -20.47 3.91 3.37
N ASP A 60 -19.15 3.74 3.47
CA ASP A 60 -18.18 4.66 2.86
C ASP A 60 -18.08 4.44 1.35
N LEU A 61 -18.49 3.27 0.84
CA LEU A 61 -18.61 2.95 -0.58
C LEU A 61 -20.03 3.24 -1.08
N LYS A 62 -20.18 4.29 -1.89
CA LYS A 62 -21.46 4.69 -2.49
C LYS A 62 -21.23 5.27 -3.88
N ASN A 63 -22.16 5.02 -4.80
CA ASN A 63 -22.16 5.61 -6.15
C ASN A 63 -20.81 5.46 -6.89
N GLY A 64 -20.20 4.26 -6.80
CA GLY A 64 -18.92 3.98 -7.47
C GLY A 64 -17.70 4.71 -6.88
N THR A 65 -17.77 5.14 -5.62
CA THR A 65 -16.69 5.88 -4.95
C THR A 65 -16.59 5.49 -3.48
N ILE A 66 -15.37 5.36 -2.97
CA ILE A 66 -15.08 5.31 -1.54
C ILE A 66 -14.77 6.71 -1.04
N THR A 67 -15.46 7.14 0.02
CA THR A 67 -15.18 8.40 0.71
C THR A 67 -14.90 8.13 2.17
N TYR A 68 -13.72 8.50 2.67
CA TYR A 68 -13.32 8.26 4.05
C TYR A 68 -12.52 9.44 4.62
N ARG A 69 -12.41 9.49 5.95
CA ARG A 69 -11.55 10.46 6.66
C ARG A 69 -10.28 9.75 7.13
N ARG A 70 -9.12 10.20 6.65
CA ARG A 70 -7.83 9.62 7.01
C ARG A 70 -7.56 9.80 8.50
N ARG A 71 -7.24 8.72 9.20
CA ARG A 71 -7.04 8.76 10.66
C ARG A 71 -5.83 9.57 11.11
N LYS A 72 -4.76 9.62 10.31
CA LYS A 72 -3.52 10.32 10.66
C LYS A 72 -3.67 11.85 10.61
N THR A 73 -4.31 12.38 9.56
CA THR A 73 -4.37 13.83 9.29
C THR A 73 -5.78 14.41 9.41
N GLY A 74 -6.81 13.56 9.47
CA GLY A 74 -8.20 14.02 9.47
C GLY A 74 -8.69 14.51 8.11
N GLN A 75 -7.87 14.47 7.05
CA GLN A 75 -8.28 14.88 5.71
C GLN A 75 -9.31 13.91 5.11
N GLN A 76 -10.31 14.45 4.41
CA GLN A 76 -11.28 13.65 3.67
C GLN A 76 -10.69 13.28 2.30
N LEU A 77 -10.75 12.00 1.97
CA LEU A 77 -10.28 11.45 0.71
C LEU A 77 -11.41 10.75 -0.02
N THR A 78 -11.43 10.94 -1.34
CA THR A 78 -12.44 10.40 -2.25
C THR A 78 -11.73 9.62 -3.35
N ILE A 79 -12.00 8.33 -3.42
CA ILE A 79 -11.34 7.38 -4.32
C ILE A 79 -12.38 6.72 -5.20
N LYS A 80 -12.24 6.85 -6.52
CA LYS A 80 -13.07 6.14 -7.48
C LYS A 80 -12.94 4.63 -7.26
N TRP A 81 -14.08 3.94 -7.18
CA TRP A 81 -14.14 2.49 -7.05
C TRP A 81 -13.89 1.84 -8.40
N GLU A 82 -12.95 0.90 -8.45
CA GLU A 82 -12.52 0.23 -9.68
C GLU A 82 -12.69 -1.28 -9.56
N LYS A 83 -12.79 -1.97 -10.70
CA LYS A 83 -13.07 -3.41 -10.76
C LYS A 83 -12.08 -4.26 -9.96
N CYS A 84 -10.79 -3.91 -9.97
CA CYS A 84 -9.78 -4.63 -9.20
C CYS A 84 -10.01 -4.60 -7.67
N MET A 85 -10.63 -3.53 -7.15
CA MET A 85 -10.99 -3.43 -5.74
C MET A 85 -12.23 -4.28 -5.44
N GLU A 86 -13.21 -4.27 -6.35
CA GLU A 86 -14.41 -5.12 -6.27
C GLU A 86 -14.05 -6.61 -6.26
N ASP A 87 -13.16 -7.03 -7.17
CA ASP A 87 -12.73 -8.41 -7.28
C ASP A 87 -12.03 -8.90 -6.01
N ILE A 88 -11.23 -8.05 -5.35
CA ILE A 88 -10.65 -8.36 -4.04
C ILE A 88 -11.74 -8.58 -3.00
N ILE A 89 -12.71 -7.68 -2.87
CA ILE A 89 -13.77 -7.80 -1.85
C ILE A 89 -14.63 -9.04 -2.11
N ALA A 90 -14.95 -9.34 -3.37
CA ALA A 90 -15.80 -10.46 -3.75
C ALA A 90 -15.26 -11.82 -3.27
N LYS A 91 -13.93 -12.00 -3.22
CA LYS A 91 -13.29 -13.24 -2.75
C LYS A 91 -13.60 -13.60 -1.30
N TYR A 92 -13.74 -12.60 -0.44
CA TYR A 92 -13.93 -12.80 1.01
C TYR A 92 -15.41 -12.85 1.42
N GLY A 93 -16.32 -12.59 0.48
CA GLY A 93 -17.75 -12.50 0.74
C GLY A 93 -18.14 -11.31 1.63
N THR A 94 -19.44 -11.17 1.87
CA THR A 94 -19.95 -10.11 2.75
C THR A 94 -20.16 -10.65 4.17
N ASN A 95 -19.35 -10.20 5.12
CA ASN A 95 -19.58 -10.47 6.54
C ASN A 95 -20.72 -9.57 7.06
N THR A 96 -21.92 -10.11 7.29
CA THR A 96 -23.07 -9.33 7.77
C THR A 96 -23.01 -8.95 9.25
N ALA A 97 -22.12 -9.58 10.04
CA ALA A 97 -21.99 -9.33 11.47
C ALA A 97 -21.24 -8.03 11.79
N THR A 98 -20.40 -7.52 10.88
CA THR A 98 -19.69 -6.24 11.05
C THR A 98 -20.07 -5.23 9.97
N HIS A 99 -19.86 -3.95 10.26
CA HIS A 99 -20.12 -2.86 9.33
C HIS A 99 -18.90 -2.49 8.46
N TYR A 100 -17.77 -3.17 8.65
CA TYR A 100 -16.51 -2.94 7.93
C TYR A 100 -16.55 -3.56 6.54
N LEU A 101 -15.91 -2.87 5.58
CA LEU A 101 -15.86 -3.28 4.18
C LEU A 101 -14.90 -4.45 3.96
N LEU A 102 -13.74 -4.40 4.62
CA LEU A 102 -12.69 -5.40 4.50
C LEU A 102 -12.75 -6.43 5.64
N PRO A 103 -12.35 -7.69 5.39
CA PRO A 103 -12.38 -8.77 6.38
C PRO A 103 -11.22 -8.69 7.39
N ILE A 104 -10.89 -7.48 7.86
CA ILE A 104 -9.84 -7.24 8.87
C ILE A 104 -10.42 -7.31 10.29
N ILE A 105 -11.61 -6.72 10.48
CA ILE A 105 -12.38 -6.79 11.71
C ILE A 105 -13.64 -7.60 11.41
N THR A 106 -13.68 -8.83 11.92
CA THR A 106 -14.69 -9.83 11.54
C THR A 106 -15.60 -10.25 12.68
N ASN A 107 -15.16 -10.09 13.93
CA ASN A 107 -15.94 -10.43 15.12
C ASN A 107 -16.40 -9.16 15.84
N PRO A 108 -17.71 -8.84 15.85
CA PRO A 108 -18.23 -7.65 16.53
C PRO A 108 -18.18 -7.75 18.06
N TYR A 109 -17.96 -8.95 18.60
CA TYR A 109 -17.87 -9.21 20.05
C TYR A 109 -16.44 -9.21 20.58
N SER A 110 -15.44 -8.95 19.73
CA SER A 110 -14.02 -8.89 20.10
C SER A 110 -13.46 -7.50 19.89
N ASP A 111 -12.42 -7.15 20.65
CA ASP A 111 -11.75 -5.85 20.52
C ASP A 111 -11.23 -5.63 19.10
N GLU A 112 -11.73 -4.57 18.46
CA GLU A 112 -11.41 -4.17 17.09
C GLU A 112 -9.91 -3.88 16.94
N ARG A 113 -9.32 -3.24 17.96
CA ARG A 113 -7.89 -2.87 17.93
C ARG A 113 -7.00 -4.10 17.95
N THR A 114 -7.38 -5.13 18.71
CA THR A 114 -6.66 -6.41 18.78
C THR A 114 -6.76 -7.16 17.45
N GLN A 115 -7.95 -7.21 16.83
CA GLN A 115 -8.14 -7.79 15.49
C GLN A 115 -7.26 -7.09 14.45
N TYR A 116 -7.28 -5.76 14.40
CA TYR A 116 -6.40 -4.95 13.55
C TYR A 116 -4.91 -5.26 13.77
N ARG A 117 -4.45 -5.27 15.03
CA ARG A 117 -3.03 -5.54 15.37
C ARG A 117 -2.61 -6.95 14.97
N ASN A 118 -3.47 -7.93 15.18
CA ASN A 118 -3.18 -9.32 14.82
C ASN A 118 -3.11 -9.46 13.29
N ALA A 119 -4.04 -8.85 12.55
CA ALA A 119 -4.06 -8.89 11.10
C ALA A 119 -2.79 -8.25 10.49
N ILE A 120 -2.42 -7.04 10.92
CA ILE A 120 -1.22 -6.37 10.38
C ILE A 120 0.06 -7.16 10.68
N CYS A 121 0.16 -7.77 11.87
CA CYS A 121 1.31 -8.59 12.22
C CYS A 121 1.42 -9.82 11.32
N ARG A 122 0.31 -10.56 11.12
CA ARG A 122 0.27 -11.75 10.26
C ARG A 122 0.62 -11.40 8.81
N ILE A 123 -0.01 -10.36 8.26
CA ILE A 123 0.27 -9.89 6.90
C ILE A 123 1.75 -9.49 6.76
N ASN A 124 2.31 -8.76 7.71
CA ASN A 124 3.71 -8.35 7.64
C ASN A 124 4.70 -9.53 7.79
N VAL A 125 4.33 -10.63 8.44
CA VAL A 125 5.16 -11.86 8.44
C VAL A 125 5.19 -12.44 7.02
N VAL A 126 4.02 -12.61 6.41
CA VAL A 126 3.89 -13.11 5.03
C VAL A 126 4.64 -12.22 4.04
N LEU A 127 4.47 -10.89 4.11
CA LEU A 127 5.15 -9.96 3.22
C LEU A 127 6.68 -10.04 3.37
N LYS A 128 7.21 -10.24 4.57
CA LYS A 128 8.65 -10.45 4.77
C LYS A 128 9.14 -11.74 4.12
N GLU A 129 8.34 -12.79 4.12
CA GLU A 129 8.67 -14.05 3.42
C GLU A 129 8.66 -13.85 1.90
N VAL A 130 7.65 -13.18 1.36
CA VAL A 130 7.59 -12.78 -0.06
C VAL A 130 8.85 -11.99 -0.44
N ALA A 131 9.25 -11.03 0.39
CA ALA A 131 10.45 -10.24 0.15
C ALA A 131 11.72 -11.09 0.07
N LYS A 132 11.86 -12.05 0.99
CA LYS A 132 13.01 -12.98 1.00
C LYS A 132 13.02 -13.87 -0.25
N LEU A 133 11.88 -14.43 -0.63
CA LEU A 133 11.76 -15.30 -1.81
C LEU A 133 12.10 -14.55 -3.10
N ALA A 134 11.63 -13.31 -3.21
CA ALA A 134 11.94 -12.43 -4.35
C ALA A 134 13.34 -11.79 -4.30
N GLY A 135 14.20 -12.18 -3.34
CA GLY A 135 15.56 -11.66 -3.20
C GLY A 135 15.65 -10.17 -2.83
N LEU A 136 14.58 -9.58 -2.32
CA LEU A 136 14.53 -8.16 -1.95
C LEU A 136 15.36 -7.92 -0.69
N HIS A 137 16.21 -6.89 -0.74
CA HIS A 137 17.09 -6.53 0.37
C HIS A 137 16.36 -5.74 1.47
N ILE A 138 15.13 -5.29 1.20
CA ILE A 138 14.27 -4.58 2.14
C ILE A 138 13.05 -5.43 2.48
N PRO A 139 12.63 -5.51 3.76
CA PRO A 139 11.40 -6.18 4.12
C PRO A 139 10.18 -5.50 3.51
N LEU A 140 9.35 -6.25 2.78
CA LEU A 140 8.01 -5.79 2.41
C LEU A 140 7.14 -5.71 3.67
N THR A 141 6.37 -4.63 3.78
CA THR A 141 5.35 -4.44 4.82
C THR A 141 4.14 -3.74 4.21
N MET A 142 3.03 -3.68 4.94
CA MET A 142 1.85 -2.92 4.50
C MET A 142 2.13 -1.43 4.26
N HIS A 143 3.15 -0.85 4.91
CA HIS A 143 3.51 0.54 4.63
C HIS A 143 4.11 0.70 3.22
N VAL A 144 4.82 -0.32 2.72
CA VAL A 144 5.48 -0.30 1.41
C VAL A 144 4.48 -0.14 0.27
N ALA A 145 3.25 -0.64 0.40
CA ALA A 145 2.20 -0.44 -0.62
C ALA A 145 1.97 1.05 -0.95
N ARG A 146 1.98 1.93 0.06
CA ARG A 146 1.88 3.40 -0.14
C ARG A 146 3.10 3.96 -0.87
N HIS A 147 4.30 3.50 -0.51
CA HIS A 147 5.53 3.91 -1.19
C HIS A 147 5.52 3.48 -2.65
N CYS A 148 5.09 2.25 -2.93
CA CYS A 148 4.96 1.74 -4.30
C CYS A 148 3.99 2.59 -5.12
N TRP A 149 2.81 2.92 -4.59
CA TRP A 149 1.87 3.77 -5.31
C TRP A 149 2.46 5.14 -5.65
N ALA A 150 3.08 5.82 -4.67
CA ALA A 150 3.69 7.12 -4.87
C ALA A 150 4.87 7.08 -5.87
N SER A 151 5.70 6.04 -5.78
CA SER A 151 6.82 5.82 -6.69
C SER A 151 6.35 5.57 -8.13
N VAL A 152 5.31 4.75 -8.32
CA VAL A 152 4.70 4.50 -9.64
C VAL A 152 4.01 5.77 -10.19
N ALA A 153 3.35 6.56 -9.34
CA ALA A 153 2.77 7.83 -9.75
C ALA A 153 3.86 8.81 -10.22
N LYS A 154 4.96 8.91 -9.47
CA LYS A 154 6.12 9.74 -9.82
C LYS A 154 6.76 9.30 -11.13
N SER A 155 6.98 8.00 -11.32
CA SER A 155 7.59 7.48 -12.56
C SER A 155 6.72 7.71 -13.81
N LYS A 156 5.42 7.94 -13.61
CA LYS A 156 4.47 8.36 -14.66
C LYS A 156 4.39 9.89 -14.84
N ASN A 157 5.32 10.65 -14.25
CA ASN A 157 5.36 12.12 -14.29
C ASN A 157 4.08 12.79 -13.77
N ILE A 158 3.37 12.16 -12.82
CA ILE A 158 2.23 12.80 -12.15
C ILE A 158 2.78 13.95 -11.28
N PRO A 159 2.19 15.16 -11.33
CA PRO A 159 2.65 16.29 -10.53
C PRO A 159 2.66 15.98 -9.03
N LEU A 160 3.66 16.53 -8.31
CA LEU A 160 3.82 16.31 -6.87
C LEU A 160 2.58 16.70 -6.07
N SER A 161 1.96 17.83 -6.43
CA SER A 161 0.72 18.33 -5.84
C SER A 161 -0.40 17.29 -5.90
N VAL A 162 -0.57 16.64 -7.06
CA VAL A 162 -1.57 15.58 -7.29
C VAL A 162 -1.24 14.31 -6.49
N ILE A 163 0.04 13.93 -6.40
CA ILE A 163 0.48 12.80 -5.57
C ILE A 163 0.20 13.10 -4.08
N SER A 164 0.55 14.31 -3.63
CA SER A 164 0.36 14.79 -2.26
C SER A 164 -1.12 14.76 -1.85
N GLU A 165 -1.99 15.31 -2.69
CA GLU A 165 -3.44 15.27 -2.51
C GLU A 165 -3.95 13.82 -2.48
N GLY A 166 -3.50 12.98 -3.41
CA GLY A 166 -3.89 11.58 -3.51
C GLY A 166 -3.57 10.76 -2.25
N MET A 167 -2.47 11.07 -1.55
CA MET A 167 -2.07 10.37 -0.31
C MET A 167 -2.67 10.98 0.98
N GLY A 168 -3.32 12.14 0.87
CA GLY A 168 -3.87 12.87 2.00
C GLY A 168 -2.81 13.48 2.92
N HIS A 169 -1.80 14.12 2.31
CA HIS A 169 -0.79 14.92 3.00
C HIS A 169 -1.22 16.38 3.12
N ASP A 170 -0.91 16.98 4.27
CA ASP A 170 -1.29 18.37 4.57
C ASP A 170 -0.44 19.41 3.81
N SER A 171 0.71 18.99 3.26
CA SER A 171 1.58 19.86 2.46
C SER A 171 2.38 19.08 1.40
N GLU A 172 2.67 19.75 0.29
CA GLU A 172 3.58 19.24 -0.74
C GLU A 172 5.00 19.00 -0.19
N GLU A 173 5.45 19.80 0.78
CA GLU A 173 6.73 19.62 1.48
C GLU A 173 6.86 18.24 2.11
N THR A 174 5.80 17.74 2.75
CA THR A 174 5.75 16.39 3.31
C THR A 174 5.93 15.34 2.22
N THR A 175 5.37 15.59 1.03
CA THR A 175 5.50 14.72 -0.14
C THR A 175 6.87 14.85 -0.80
N HIS A 176 7.48 16.04 -0.79
CA HIS A 176 8.82 16.31 -1.31
C HIS A 176 9.88 15.54 -0.52
N ILE A 177 9.87 15.65 0.82
CA ILE A 177 10.77 14.88 1.71
C ILE A 177 10.54 13.37 1.52
N TYR A 178 9.29 12.95 1.39
CA TYR A 178 8.91 11.57 1.19
C TYR A 178 9.35 11.00 -0.18
N LEU A 179 9.31 11.80 -1.24
CA LEU A 179 9.78 11.38 -2.57
C LEU A 179 11.29 11.57 -2.75
N ALA A 180 11.92 12.51 -2.04
CA ALA A 180 13.37 12.71 -2.03
C ALA A 180 14.09 11.50 -1.43
N SER A 181 13.54 10.90 -0.37
CA SER A 181 14.05 9.63 0.18
C SER A 181 13.85 8.43 -0.76
N LEU A 182 12.94 8.52 -1.74
CA LEU A 182 12.76 7.53 -2.79
C LEU A 182 13.69 7.75 -4.00
N ASP A 183 14.32 8.94 -4.13
CA ASP A 183 14.94 9.45 -5.36
C ASP A 183 16.44 9.20 -5.48
N THR A 184 17.13 8.79 -4.42
CA THR A 184 18.59 8.60 -4.44
C THR A 184 19.04 7.69 -5.59
N SER A 185 18.25 6.66 -5.93
CA SER A 185 18.54 5.77 -7.07
C SER A 185 18.20 6.35 -8.47
N LEU A 186 17.36 7.38 -8.57
CA LEU A 186 17.09 8.08 -9.85
C LEU A 186 18.21 9.06 -10.18
N VAL A 187 18.78 9.71 -9.16
CA VAL A 187 20.00 10.53 -9.31
C VAL A 187 21.15 9.66 -9.82
N ASP A 188 21.34 8.46 -9.24
CA ASP A 188 22.37 7.52 -9.71
C ASP A 188 22.11 7.02 -11.14
N LYS A 189 20.85 6.79 -11.53
CA LYS A 189 20.50 6.42 -12.92
C LYS A 189 20.73 7.57 -13.90
N ALA A 190 20.36 8.80 -13.53
CA ALA A 190 20.60 9.99 -14.35
C ALA A 190 22.10 10.22 -14.53
N ASN A 191 22.87 10.07 -13.45
CA ASN A 191 24.33 10.16 -13.50
C ASN A 191 24.93 9.06 -14.41
N ASN A 192 24.45 7.82 -14.30
CA ASN A 192 24.88 6.73 -15.19
C ASN A 192 24.51 6.95 -16.67
N LEU A 193 23.42 7.66 -16.98
CA LEU A 193 23.08 8.03 -18.36
C LEU A 193 24.05 9.08 -18.90
N ILE A 194 24.34 10.12 -18.12
CA ILE A 194 25.32 11.16 -18.48
C ILE A 194 26.71 10.55 -18.70
N LEU A 195 27.14 9.63 -17.83
CA LEU A 195 28.44 8.96 -17.92
C LEU A 195 28.56 7.99 -19.12
N LYS A 196 27.44 7.56 -19.72
CA LYS A 196 27.43 6.70 -20.91
C LYS A 196 27.51 7.49 -22.22
N ASP A 197 27.28 8.79 -22.17
CA ASP A 197 27.44 9.70 -23.30
C ASP A 197 28.88 10.24 -23.43
N PHE A 198 29.80 9.73 -22.59
CA PHE A 198 31.26 9.90 -22.66
C PHE A 198 31.95 8.52 -22.75
#